data_AF-A0A846PCS6-F1
#
_entry.id   AF-A0A846PCS6-F1
#
_cell.length_a   1.000
_cell.length_b   1.000
_cell.length_c   1.000
_cell.angle_alpha   90.00
_cell.angle_beta   90.00
_cell.angle_gamma   90.00
#
_symmetry.space_group_name_H-M   'P 1'
#
loop_
_entity.id
_entity.type
_entity.pdbx_description
1 polymer ?
#
loop_
_entity_poly.entity_id
_entity_poly.type
_entity_poly.pdbx_seq_one_letter_code
_entity_poly.pdbx_strand_id
1 'polypeptide(L)'
;MSVTIRDAQHLCWKNFRKTNVRLDPRRGKGWTPFVMVTDLLEEAGEVTAAVKGLEGFKPPEKPKTKETLATELSDLLYIIFVLAEHYSIELEEVFLQTVNDYVLRFLK
;
A
#
# COMPACT_ATOMS: atom_id res chain seq x y z
N MET A 1 9.58 -19.94 7.99
CA MET A 1 8.60 -20.04 6.89
C MET A 1 8.67 -18.74 6.12
N SER A 2 8.89 -18.79 4.81
CA SER A 2 8.76 -17.61 3.95
C SER A 2 7.28 -17.26 3.83
N VAL A 3 6.92 -16.00 4.09
CA VAL A 3 5.57 -15.48 3.88
C VAL A 3 5.45 -15.11 2.40
N THR A 4 4.43 -15.59 1.70
CA THR A 4 4.19 -15.22 0.30
C THR A 4 3.46 -13.86 0.20
N ILE A 5 3.32 -13.31 -1.02
CA ILE A 5 2.54 -12.09 -1.23
C ILE A 5 1.08 -12.33 -0.88
N ARG A 6 0.54 -13.49 -1.30
CA ARG A 6 -0.80 -13.96 -0.95
C ARG A 6 -1.00 -14.03 0.56
N ASP A 7 -0.04 -14.63 1.28
CA ASP A 7 -0.11 -14.70 2.75
C ASP A 7 -0.14 -13.31 3.40
N ALA A 8 0.69 -12.39 2.91
CA ALA A 8 0.73 -11.02 3.40
C ALA A 8 -0.58 -10.27 3.10
N GLN A 9 -1.11 -10.40 1.87
CA GLN A 9 -2.37 -9.81 1.45
C GLN A 9 -3.53 -10.25 2.34
N HIS A 10 -3.69 -11.56 2.54
CA HIS A 10 -4.72 -12.11 3.40
C HIS A 10 -4.56 -11.70 4.87
N LEU A 11 -3.33 -11.61 5.37
CA LEU A 11 -3.06 -11.13 6.73
C LEU A 11 -3.46 -9.67 6.89
N CYS A 12 -3.17 -8.82 5.91
CA CYS A 12 -3.59 -7.41 5.88
C CYS A 12 -5.11 -7.29 5.95
N TRP A 13 -5.83 -8.03 5.11
CA TRP A 13 -7.29 -8.03 5.12
C TRP A 13 -7.89 -8.50 6.44
N LYS A 14 -7.34 -9.58 7.01
CA LYS A 14 -7.76 -10.09 8.32
C LYS A 14 -7.61 -9.02 9.42
N ASN A 15 -6.48 -8.33 9.44
CA ASN A 15 -6.22 -7.26 10.40
C ASN A 15 -7.11 -6.04 10.15
N PHE A 16 -7.27 -5.63 8.89
CA PHE A 16 -8.15 -4.54 8.47
C PHE A 16 -9.59 -4.78 8.95
N ARG A 17 -10.15 -5.96 8.68
CA ARG A 17 -11.51 -6.34 9.10
C ARG A 17 -11.63 -6.34 10.62
N LYS A 18 -10.66 -6.90 11.35
CA LYS A 18 -10.66 -6.93 12.82
C LYS A 18 -10.69 -5.52 13.42
N THR A 19 -9.94 -4.59 12.85
CA THR A 19 -9.88 -3.20 13.30
C THR A 19 -11.16 -2.45 12.96
N ASN A 20 -11.63 -2.55 11.72
CA ASN A 20 -12.76 -1.74 11.23
C ASN A 20 -14.12 -2.22 11.73
N VAL A 21 -14.29 -3.51 12.07
CA VAL A 21 -15.49 -3.98 12.80
C VAL A 21 -15.70 -3.20 14.11
N ARG A 22 -14.63 -2.70 14.74
CA ARG A 22 -14.69 -1.92 15.98
C ARG A 22 -14.79 -0.41 15.76
N LEU A 23 -14.19 0.09 14.67
CA LEU A 23 -14.08 1.52 14.38
C LEU A 23 -15.24 2.06 13.53
N ASP A 24 -15.78 1.28 12.60
CA ASP A 24 -16.83 1.72 11.67
C ASP A 24 -18.10 2.22 12.42
N PRO A 25 -18.59 1.55 13.48
CA PRO A 25 -19.73 2.06 14.25
C PRO A 25 -19.44 3.39 14.96
N ARG A 26 -18.16 3.67 15.26
CA ARG A 26 -17.74 4.90 15.96
C ARG A 26 -17.51 6.07 15.01
N ARG A 27 -17.01 5.79 13.80
CA ARG A 27 -16.71 6.80 12.78
C ARG A 27 -17.95 7.25 12.00
N GLY A 28 -19.03 6.45 12.03
CA GLY A 28 -20.28 6.74 11.32
C GLY A 28 -20.18 6.63 9.79
N LYS A 29 -18.97 6.37 9.27
CA LYS A 29 -18.67 6.11 7.87
C LYS A 29 -17.74 4.90 7.82
N GLY A 30 -18.14 3.87 7.08
CA GLY A 30 -17.31 2.69 6.84
C GLY A 30 -16.29 2.91 5.73
N TRP A 31 -15.41 1.93 5.57
CA TRP A 31 -14.46 1.89 4.45
C TRP A 31 -15.17 1.47 3.16
N THR A 32 -15.64 2.46 2.40
CA THR A 32 -16.13 2.27 1.04
C THR A 32 -14.96 2.22 0.06
N PRO A 33 -15.14 1.70 -1.17
CA PRO A 33 -14.11 1.77 -2.21
C PRO A 33 -13.59 3.18 -2.44
N PHE A 34 -14.47 4.18 -2.38
CA PHE A 34 -14.09 5.58 -2.49
C PHE A 34 -13.09 5.98 -1.40
N VAL A 35 -13.38 5.63 -0.13
CA VAL A 35 -12.47 5.91 1.01
C VAL A 35 -11.14 5.19 0.82
N MET A 36 -11.15 3.92 0.39
CA MET A 36 -9.93 3.15 0.15
C MET A 36 -9.05 3.76 -0.95
N VAL A 37 -9.66 4.25 -2.04
CA VAL A 37 -8.92 4.89 -3.14
C VAL A 37 -8.40 6.29 -2.74
N THR A 38 -9.13 7.04 -1.92
CA THR A 38 -8.61 8.32 -1.41
C THR A 38 -7.45 8.12 -0.44
N ASP A 39 -7.49 7.07 0.38
CA ASP A 39 -6.41 6.65 1.28
C ASP A 39 -5.17 6.22 0.46
N LEU A 40 -5.36 5.43 -0.60
CA LEU A 40 -4.30 5.10 -1.56
C LEU A 40 -3.60 6.35 -2.15
N LEU A 41 -4.37 7.40 -2.46
CA LEU A 41 -3.81 8.66 -2.97
C LEU A 41 -3.05 9.45 -1.89
N GLU A 42 -3.53 9.41 -0.65
CA GLU A 42 -2.86 10.01 0.51
C GLU A 42 -1.49 9.38 0.73
N GLU A 43 -1.43 8.04 0.80
CA GLU A 43 -0.17 7.29 0.97
C GLU A 43 0.83 7.54 -0.17
N ALA A 44 0.34 7.64 -1.42
CA ALA A 44 1.19 7.98 -2.56
C ALA A 44 1.78 9.41 -2.44
N GLY A 45 1.01 10.33 -1.86
CA GLY A 45 1.46 11.68 -1.51
C GLY A 45 2.54 11.66 -0.42
N GLU A 46 2.41 10.78 0.57
CA GLU A 46 3.38 10.61 1.65
C GLU A 46 4.71 10.03 1.13
N VAL A 47 4.65 9.01 0.27
CA VAL A 47 5.82 8.47 -0.46
C VAL A 47 6.51 9.60 -1.24
N THR A 48 5.75 10.42 -1.97
CA THR A 48 6.30 11.57 -2.71
C THR A 48 6.98 12.56 -1.75
N ALA A 49 6.34 12.85 -0.63
CA ALA A 49 6.86 13.73 0.41
C ALA A 49 8.16 13.19 1.05
N ALA A 50 8.30 11.88 1.20
CA ALA A 50 9.50 11.20 1.71
C ALA A 50 10.65 11.29 0.70
N VAL A 51 10.40 10.93 -0.58
CA VAL A 51 11.40 11.03 -1.65
C VAL A 51 11.90 12.46 -1.82
N LYS A 52 11.01 13.46 -1.85
CA LYS A 52 11.43 14.87 -1.91
C LYS A 52 12.34 15.28 -0.76
N GLY A 53 12.15 14.73 0.43
CA GLY A 53 13.03 14.99 1.57
C GLY A 53 14.40 14.33 1.40
N LEU A 54 14.45 13.08 0.91
CA LEU A 54 15.69 12.35 0.64
C LEU A 54 16.52 13.00 -0.48
N GLU A 55 15.86 13.54 -1.49
CA GLU A 55 16.48 14.21 -2.64
C GLU A 55 16.81 15.69 -2.39
N GLY A 56 16.60 16.20 -1.16
CA GLY A 56 16.96 17.57 -0.78
C GLY A 56 16.03 18.67 -1.32
N PHE A 57 14.85 18.32 -1.83
CA PHE A 57 13.82 19.27 -2.27
C PHE A 57 12.94 19.81 -1.13
N LYS A 58 13.23 19.43 0.12
CA LYS A 58 12.60 19.97 1.33
C LYS A 58 13.63 20.69 2.22
N PRO A 59 13.19 21.66 3.03
CA PRO A 59 14.08 22.34 3.97
C PRO A 59 14.80 21.35 4.90
N PRO A 60 16.10 21.57 5.23
CA PRO A 60 16.90 20.66 6.04
C PRO A 60 16.34 20.37 7.44
N GLU A 61 15.52 21.25 7.99
CA GLU A 61 14.83 21.10 9.27
C GLU A 61 13.62 20.15 9.22
N LYS A 62 13.25 19.66 8.02
CA LYS A 62 12.25 18.60 7.80
C LYS A 62 12.82 17.46 6.97
N PRO A 63 13.96 16.86 7.37
CA PRO A 63 14.56 15.78 6.61
C PRO A 63 13.66 14.54 6.74
N LYS A 64 13.44 13.86 5.62
CA LYS A 64 12.81 12.53 5.59
C LYS A 64 13.92 11.50 5.44
N THR A 65 13.78 10.35 6.10
CA THR A 65 14.81 9.31 6.09
C THR A 65 14.38 8.11 5.25
N LYS A 66 15.30 7.17 5.01
CA LYS A 66 14.99 5.92 4.32
C LYS A 66 13.97 5.09 5.09
N GLU A 67 14.03 5.16 6.42
CA GLU A 67 13.05 4.54 7.31
C GLU A 67 11.67 5.16 7.10
N THR A 68 11.58 6.49 6.93
CA THR A 68 10.30 7.11 6.60
C THR A 68 9.76 6.63 5.26
N LEU A 69 10.59 6.59 4.22
CA LEU A 69 10.18 6.07 2.91
C LEU A 69 9.73 4.60 3.00
N ALA A 70 10.41 3.78 3.79
CA ALA A 70 10.02 2.39 4.01
C ALA A 70 8.64 2.27 4.67
N THR A 71 8.33 3.14 5.64
CA THR A 71 7.00 3.23 6.25
C THR A 71 5.95 3.61 5.21
N GLU A 72 6.12 4.74 4.49
CA GLU A 72 5.06 5.19 3.57
C GLU A 72 4.86 4.18 2.40
N LEU A 73 5.92 3.50 1.95
CA LEU A 73 5.81 2.42 0.96
C LEU A 73 5.05 1.20 1.52
N SER A 74 5.22 0.90 2.81
CA SER A 74 4.49 -0.17 3.49
C SER A 74 3.02 0.17 3.64
N ASP A 75 2.69 1.42 3.99
CA ASP A 75 1.31 1.88 4.13
C ASP A 75 0.60 1.92 2.76
N LEU A 76 1.31 2.36 1.71
CA LEU A 76 0.83 2.27 0.33
C LEU A 76 0.55 0.81 -0.10
N LEU A 77 1.45 -0.12 0.22
CA LEU A 77 1.25 -1.55 -0.08
C LEU A 77 0.07 -2.13 0.71
N TYR A 78 -0.10 -1.71 1.97
CA TYR A 78 -1.19 -2.15 2.82
C TYR A 78 -2.55 -1.79 2.22
N ILE A 79 -2.75 -0.55 1.79
CA ILE A 79 -4.02 -0.13 1.20
C ILE A 79 -4.28 -0.76 -0.18
N ILE A 80 -3.23 -1.05 -0.96
CA ILE A 80 -3.34 -1.86 -2.20
C ILE A 80 -3.90 -3.26 -1.87
N PHE A 81 -3.36 -3.93 -0.85
CA PHE A 81 -3.85 -5.24 -0.43
C PHE A 81 -5.30 -5.20 0.06
N VAL A 82 -5.66 -4.18 0.86
CA VAL A 82 -7.03 -3.98 1.33
C VAL A 82 -7.99 -3.78 0.16
N LEU A 83 -7.61 -2.98 -0.84
CA LEU A 83 -8.43 -2.73 -2.03
C LEU A 83 -8.59 -3.98 -2.89
N ALA A 84 -7.51 -4.72 -3.13
CA ALA A 84 -7.55 -5.97 -3.88
C ALA A 84 -8.50 -6.99 -3.23
N GLU A 85 -8.39 -7.17 -1.91
CA GLU A 85 -9.24 -8.07 -1.13
C GLU A 85 -10.71 -7.63 -1.12
N HIS A 86 -10.97 -6.32 -1.06
CA HIS A 86 -12.32 -5.78 -1.20
C HIS A 86 -12.99 -6.22 -2.50
N TYR A 87 -12.22 -6.29 -3.60
CA TYR A 87 -12.69 -6.74 -4.91
C TYR A 87 -12.46 -8.23 -5.19
N SER A 88 -12.02 -9.01 -4.19
CA SER A 88 -11.71 -10.45 -4.34
C SER A 88 -10.65 -10.73 -5.42
N ILE A 89 -9.62 -9.89 -5.49
CA ILE A 89 -8.48 -10.01 -6.40
C ILE A 89 -7.29 -10.61 -5.66
N GLU A 90 -6.72 -11.68 -6.19
CA GLU A 90 -5.47 -12.30 -5.71
C GLU A 90 -4.30 -11.71 -6.49
N LEU A 91 -3.39 -11.00 -5.81
CA LEU A 91 -2.33 -10.26 -6.50
C LEU A 91 -1.09 -11.10 -6.85
N GLU A 92 -0.80 -12.19 -6.15
CA GLU A 92 0.47 -12.91 -6.33
C GLU A 92 0.64 -13.43 -7.76
N GLU A 93 -0.36 -14.14 -8.29
CA GLU A 93 -0.30 -14.68 -9.65
C GLU A 93 -0.24 -13.57 -10.72
N VAL A 94 -1.06 -12.52 -10.58
CA VAL A 94 -1.11 -11.39 -11.51
C VAL A 94 0.18 -10.57 -11.47
N PHE A 95 0.76 -10.38 -10.28
CA PHE A 95 2.01 -9.67 -10.09
C PHE A 95 3.18 -10.43 -10.71
N LEU A 96 3.27 -11.75 -10.49
CA LEU A 96 4.30 -12.60 -11.10
C LEU A 96 4.24 -12.55 -12.63
N GLN A 97 3.03 -12.58 -13.21
CA GLN A 97 2.85 -12.40 -14.64
C GLN A 97 3.38 -11.04 -15.11
N THR A 98 3.00 -9.96 -14.43
CA THR A 98 3.45 -8.61 -14.74
C THR A 98 4.97 -8.51 -14.74
N VAL A 99 5.64 -9.05 -13.72
CA VAL A 99 7.11 -9.02 -13.61
C VAL A 99 7.78 -9.74 -14.78
N ASN A 100 7.27 -10.91 -15.17
CA ASN A 100 7.79 -11.66 -16.32
C ASN A 100 7.57 -10.89 -17.64
N ASP A 101 6.43 -10.24 -17.79
CA ASP A 101 6.12 -9.42 -18.97
C ASP A 101 7.05 -8.21 -19.10
N TYR A 102 7.50 -7.61 -17.99
CA TYR A 102 8.50 -6.54 -18.02
C TYR A 102 9.84 -7.01 -18.62
N VAL A 103 10.32 -8.20 -18.24
CA VAL A 103 11.55 -8.79 -18.82
C VAL A 103 11.40 -8.93 -20.34
N LEU A 104 10.29 -9.51 -20.79
CA LEU A 104 10.01 -9.74 -22.22
C LEU A 104 9.79 -8.44 -23.01
N ARG A 105 9.29 -7.39 -22.37
CA ARG A 105 9.00 -6.10 -23.01
C ARG A 105 10.24 -5.27 -23.27
N PHE A 106 11.24 -5.33 -22.40
CA PHE A 106 12.39 -4.42 -22.42
C PHE A 106 13.74 -5.06 -22.78
N LEU A 107 13.86 -6.39 -22.74
CA LEU A 107 15.10 -7.11 -23.09
C LEU A 107 15.02 -7.85 -24.43
N LYS A 108 14.25 -7.33 -25.39
CA LYS A 108 14.29 -7.83 -26.78
C LYS A 108 15.59 -7.47 -27.48
#